data_AF-A0A842P3W4-F1
#
_entry.id   AF-A0A842P3W4-F1
#
_cell.length_a   1.000
_cell.length_b   1.000
_cell.length_c   1.000
_cell.angle_alpha   90.00
_cell.angle_beta   90.00
_cell.angle_gamma   90.00
#
_symmetry.space_group_name_H-M   'P 1'
#
loop_
_entity.id
_entity.type
_entity.pdbx_description
1 polymer ?
#
loop_
_entity_poly.entity_id
_entity_poly.type
_entity_poly.pdbx_seq_one_letter_code
_entity_poly.pdbx_strand_id
1 'polypeptide(L)'
;MSFDPNYKATLMILNDIESKGLVQFNKEYHDEEFFRNFIQFKKAFSHSMGELINKLDSFQTKQDEMNIFTTYSELSYINSHLDAIKKFLKIIINPIKLEEGFGKNTTLEQMVKRICKKMNYSEKMQISIQGLFLVDFRNAITQQQYRINKSGEIVIYPNNEKIKRHLNIKDLADNSMQAAEILDAMLDWSNGKTRMMNKKPEILDEIVRDLTKQVQALDNKLDNLS
;
A
#
# COMPACT_ATOMS: atom_id res chain seq x y z
N MET A 1 14.67 -6.25 -10.83
CA MET A 1 13.35 -6.77 -10.44
C MET A 1 13.40 -6.92 -8.92
N SER A 2 12.50 -6.28 -8.18
CA SER A 2 12.45 -6.36 -6.71
C SER A 2 12.12 -7.80 -6.30
N PHE A 3 12.78 -8.30 -5.25
CA PHE A 3 12.45 -9.61 -4.67
C PHE A 3 11.34 -9.51 -3.61
N ASP A 4 10.87 -8.29 -3.34
CA ASP A 4 9.86 -8.02 -2.32
C ASP A 4 8.52 -8.74 -2.62
N PRO A 5 7.91 -9.40 -1.61
CA PRO A 5 6.62 -10.08 -1.78
C PRO A 5 5.48 -9.16 -2.22
N ASN A 6 5.41 -7.91 -1.74
CA ASN A 6 4.36 -6.96 -2.09
C ASN A 6 4.51 -6.50 -3.54
N TYR A 7 5.75 -6.28 -3.99
CA TYR A 7 6.03 -5.98 -5.40
C TYR A 7 5.56 -7.12 -6.32
N LYS A 8 5.95 -8.36 -6.00
CA LYS A 8 5.58 -9.56 -6.78
C LYS A 8 4.07 -9.78 -6.81
N ALA A 9 3.42 -9.71 -5.65
CA ALA A 9 1.97 -9.84 -5.54
C ALA A 9 1.26 -8.77 -6.38
N THR A 10 1.73 -7.52 -6.33
CA THR A 10 1.19 -6.42 -7.14
C THR A 10 1.30 -6.69 -8.62
N LEU A 11 2.49 -7.08 -9.11
CA LEU A 11 2.68 -7.44 -10.52
C LEU A 11 1.76 -8.57 -10.96
N MET A 12 1.61 -9.58 -10.11
CA MET A 12 0.76 -10.72 -10.42
C MET A 12 -0.72 -10.32 -10.54
N ILE A 13 -1.21 -9.48 -9.63
CA ILE A 13 -2.56 -8.91 -9.69
C ILE A 13 -2.75 -8.08 -10.98
N LEU A 14 -1.78 -7.22 -11.33
CA LEU A 14 -1.84 -6.40 -12.55
C LEU A 14 -1.85 -7.26 -13.82
N ASN A 15 -1.03 -8.30 -13.87
CA ASN A 15 -0.98 -9.25 -14.97
C ASN A 15 -2.29 -10.04 -15.11
N ASP A 16 -2.91 -10.46 -13.99
CA ASP A 16 -4.20 -11.15 -14.04
C ASP A 16 -5.30 -10.21 -14.56
N ILE A 17 -5.37 -8.97 -14.04
CA ILE A 17 -6.27 -7.91 -14.52
C ILE A 17 -6.10 -7.67 -16.03
N GLU A 18 -4.86 -7.58 -16.52
CA GLU A 18 -4.53 -7.43 -17.95
C GLU A 18 -5.00 -8.64 -18.76
N SER A 19 -4.73 -9.85 -18.28
CA SER A 19 -5.12 -11.11 -18.96
C SER A 19 -6.63 -11.28 -19.10
N LYS A 20 -7.41 -10.76 -18.13
CA LYS A 20 -8.87 -10.72 -18.18
C LYS A 20 -9.41 -9.55 -19.03
N GLY A 21 -8.53 -8.77 -19.64
CA GLY A 21 -8.88 -7.62 -20.47
C GLY A 21 -9.54 -6.49 -19.68
N LEU A 22 -9.28 -6.37 -18.37
CA LEU A 22 -9.79 -5.27 -17.55
C LEU A 22 -8.97 -3.99 -17.67
N VAL A 23 -7.85 -4.02 -18.40
CA VAL A 23 -7.01 -2.84 -18.62
C VAL A 23 -7.56 -1.98 -19.77
N GLN A 24 -7.70 -0.69 -19.52
CA GLN A 24 -7.96 0.34 -20.52
C GLN A 24 -7.35 1.65 -20.03
N PHE A 25 -6.58 2.33 -20.89
CA PHE A 25 -6.06 3.66 -20.58
C PHE A 25 -7.18 4.70 -20.57
N ASN A 26 -7.43 5.31 -19.42
CA ASN A 26 -8.45 6.34 -19.22
C ASN A 26 -7.79 7.72 -19.21
N LYS A 27 -7.81 8.39 -20.37
CA LYS A 27 -7.21 9.72 -20.56
C LYS A 27 -7.79 10.78 -19.62
N GLU A 28 -9.06 10.66 -19.23
CA GLU A 28 -9.73 11.59 -18.28
C GLU A 28 -9.02 11.66 -16.92
N TYR A 29 -8.46 10.54 -16.46
CA TYR A 29 -7.78 10.45 -15.17
C TYR A 29 -6.26 10.59 -15.28
N HIS A 30 -5.75 10.78 -16.50
CA HIS A 30 -4.32 10.90 -16.74
C HIS A 30 -3.81 12.27 -16.30
N ASP A 31 -2.92 12.27 -15.33
CA ASP A 31 -2.39 13.46 -14.66
C ASP A 31 -0.86 13.35 -14.60
N GLU A 32 -0.22 13.58 -15.74
CA GLU A 32 1.23 13.40 -15.91
C GLU A 32 2.04 14.31 -14.98
N GLU A 33 1.61 15.56 -14.80
CA GLU A 33 2.27 16.53 -13.93
C GLU A 33 2.28 16.05 -12.48
N PHE A 34 1.15 15.53 -11.98
CA PHE A 34 1.09 14.92 -10.66
C PHE A 34 2.09 13.78 -10.50
N PHE A 35 2.16 12.83 -11.45
CA PHE A 35 3.08 11.70 -11.31
C PHE A 35 4.54 12.12 -11.42
N ARG A 36 4.88 13.09 -12.28
CA ARG A 36 6.23 13.68 -12.34
C ARG A 36 6.61 14.32 -11.02
N ASN A 37 5.72 15.14 -10.45
CA ASN A 37 5.93 15.78 -9.16
C ASN A 37 6.04 14.74 -8.03
N PHE A 38 5.16 13.74 -8.01
CA PHE A 38 5.15 12.69 -6.99
C PHE A 38 6.44 11.87 -7.00
N ILE A 39 6.97 11.52 -8.17
CA ILE A 39 8.24 10.79 -8.29
C ILE A 39 9.41 11.62 -7.76
N GLN A 40 9.42 12.93 -8.00
CA GLN A 40 10.43 13.85 -7.44
C GLN A 40 10.29 13.95 -5.91
N PHE A 41 9.07 14.10 -5.41
CA PHE A 41 8.74 14.09 -3.99
C PHE A 41 9.24 12.81 -3.31
N LYS A 42 8.91 11.62 -3.86
CA LYS A 42 9.34 10.32 -3.32
C LYS A 42 10.86 10.27 -3.15
N LYS A 43 11.62 10.72 -4.16
CA LYS A 43 13.09 10.75 -4.12
C LYS A 43 13.61 11.71 -3.06
N ALA A 44 13.10 12.94 -3.03
CA ALA A 44 13.52 13.95 -2.07
C ALA A 44 13.20 13.53 -0.63
N PHE A 45 11.97 13.07 -0.39
CA PHE A 45 11.51 12.64 0.93
C PHE A 45 12.33 11.46 1.47
N SER A 46 12.56 10.42 0.66
CA SER A 46 13.32 9.23 1.10
C SER A 46 14.76 9.59 1.46
N HIS A 47 15.38 10.49 0.69
CA HIS A 47 16.71 11.02 1.00
C HIS A 47 16.71 11.83 2.30
N SER A 48 15.79 12.79 2.45
CA SER A 48 15.71 13.64 3.64
C SER A 48 15.38 12.85 4.91
N MET A 49 14.47 11.88 4.86
CA MET A 49 14.16 11.02 5.99
C MET A 49 15.34 10.14 6.39
N GLY A 50 16.07 9.57 5.43
CA GLY A 50 17.29 8.81 5.72
C GLY A 50 18.34 9.66 6.42
N GLU A 51 18.56 10.91 5.97
CA GLU A 51 19.47 11.84 6.65
C GLU A 51 18.99 12.20 8.06
N LEU A 52 17.70 12.46 8.22
CA LEU A 52 17.09 12.82 9.49
C LEU A 52 17.23 11.68 10.51
N ILE A 53 16.97 10.44 10.07
CA ILE A 53 17.13 9.25 10.90
C ILE A 53 18.60 9.08 11.32
N ASN A 54 19.55 9.26 10.40
CA ASN A 54 20.97 9.15 10.73
C ASN A 54 21.48 10.25 11.68
N LYS A 55 20.75 11.36 11.80
CA LYS A 55 21.07 12.50 12.67
C LYS A 55 20.21 12.53 13.94
N LEU A 56 19.34 11.54 14.17
CA LEU A 56 18.44 11.47 15.33
C LEU A 56 19.14 11.76 16.65
N ASP A 57 20.28 11.09 16.90
CA ASP A 57 21.04 11.22 18.15
C ASP A 57 21.69 12.61 18.34
N SER A 58 21.79 13.41 17.27
CA SER A 58 22.38 14.75 17.32
C SER A 58 21.38 15.85 17.66
N PHE A 59 20.07 15.56 17.63
CA PHE A 59 19.07 16.55 17.98
C PHE A 59 18.93 16.66 19.50
N GLN A 60 19.00 17.88 20.03
CA GLN A 60 18.67 18.19 21.44
C GLN A 60 17.14 18.29 21.67
N THR A 61 16.31 17.62 20.87
CA THR A 61 14.86 17.57 21.04
C THR A 61 14.44 16.44 21.97
N LYS A 62 13.29 16.57 22.61
CA LYS A 62 12.74 15.51 23.47
C LYS A 62 12.35 14.31 22.60
N GLN A 63 12.68 13.10 23.06
CA GLN A 63 12.37 11.85 22.35
C GLN A 63 10.90 11.76 21.89
N ASP A 64 9.96 12.22 22.73
CA ASP A 64 8.52 12.23 22.43
C ASP A 64 8.16 13.10 21.21
N GLU A 65 8.81 14.27 21.06
CA GLU A 65 8.55 15.18 19.94
C GLU A 65 9.03 14.55 18.63
N MET A 66 10.16 13.85 18.68
CA MET A 66 10.75 13.17 17.54
C MET A 66 9.94 11.93 17.14
N ASN A 67 9.41 11.19 18.12
CA ASN A 67 8.51 10.07 17.88
C ASN A 67 7.24 10.55 17.17
N ILE A 68 6.62 11.64 17.62
CA ILE A 68 5.42 12.22 16.99
C ILE A 68 5.74 12.68 15.55
N PHE A 69 6.86 13.39 15.36
CA PHE A 69 7.27 13.86 14.03
C PHE A 69 7.46 12.70 13.05
N THR A 70 8.19 11.67 13.45
CA THR A 70 8.45 10.48 12.64
C THR A 70 7.14 9.78 12.30
N THR A 71 6.29 9.57 13.31
CA THR A 71 4.98 8.93 13.16
C THR A 71 4.09 9.66 12.16
N TYR A 72 3.99 10.98 12.27
CA TYR A 72 3.19 11.79 11.36
C TYR A 72 3.78 11.82 9.94
N SER A 73 5.10 11.80 9.82
CA SER A 73 5.80 11.76 8.53
C SER A 73 5.54 10.45 7.80
N GLU A 74 5.66 9.31 8.48
CA GLU A 74 5.34 7.99 7.93
C GLU A 74 3.86 7.91 7.55
N LEU A 75 2.94 8.32 8.45
CA LEU A 75 1.51 8.41 8.17
C LEU A 75 1.22 9.18 6.87
N SER A 76 1.86 10.33 6.69
CA SER A 76 1.69 11.20 5.53
C SER A 76 2.27 10.57 4.27
N TYR A 77 3.42 9.90 4.38
CA TYR A 77 4.07 9.18 3.28
C TYR A 77 3.20 8.04 2.76
N ILE A 78 2.68 7.17 3.65
CA ILE A 78 1.77 6.08 3.30
C ILE A 78 0.55 6.64 2.57
N ASN A 79 -0.11 7.66 3.13
CA ASN A 79 -1.31 8.22 2.54
C ASN A 79 -1.07 8.81 1.14
N SER A 80 0.06 9.48 0.95
CA SER A 80 0.43 10.04 -0.35
C SER A 80 0.65 8.95 -1.40
N HIS A 81 1.26 7.83 -1.02
CA HIS A 81 1.43 6.66 -1.90
C HIS A 81 0.10 5.99 -2.23
N LEU A 82 -0.78 5.80 -1.24
CA LEU A 82 -2.10 5.21 -1.47
C LEU A 82 -2.98 6.08 -2.38
N ASP A 83 -2.82 7.41 -2.34
CA ASP A 83 -3.47 8.32 -3.28
C ASP A 83 -2.89 8.23 -4.70
N ALA A 84 -1.57 8.10 -4.84
CA ALA A 84 -0.94 7.84 -6.13
C ALA A 84 -1.39 6.49 -6.74
N ILE A 85 -1.44 5.43 -5.92
CA ILE A 85 -1.95 4.10 -6.30
C ILE A 85 -3.41 4.18 -6.74
N LYS A 86 -4.26 4.87 -5.98
CA LYS A 86 -5.66 5.10 -6.34
C LYS A 86 -5.80 5.83 -7.68
N LYS A 87 -5.01 6.90 -7.91
CA LYS A 87 -4.98 7.60 -9.20
C LYS A 87 -4.52 6.69 -10.33
N PHE A 88 -3.50 5.87 -10.09
CA PHE A 88 -2.98 4.92 -11.07
C PHE A 88 -4.04 3.89 -11.49
N LEU A 89 -4.74 3.27 -10.53
CA LEU A 89 -5.83 2.33 -10.80
C LEU A 89 -6.94 2.97 -11.65
N LYS A 90 -7.29 4.24 -11.40
CA LYS A 90 -8.24 4.99 -12.25
C LYS A 90 -7.76 5.14 -13.69
N ILE A 91 -6.47 5.28 -13.91
CA ILE A 91 -5.89 5.41 -15.25
C ILE A 91 -5.95 4.09 -15.99
N ILE A 92 -5.69 2.96 -15.32
CA ILE A 92 -5.43 1.69 -16.03
C ILE A 92 -6.63 0.73 -16.06
N ILE A 93 -7.58 0.82 -15.14
CA ILE A 93 -8.71 -0.12 -15.09
C ILE A 93 -9.88 0.39 -15.92
N ASN A 94 -10.44 -0.46 -16.76
CA ASN A 94 -11.65 -0.18 -17.54
C ASN A 94 -12.88 -0.08 -16.62
N PRO A 95 -13.43 1.13 -16.38
CA PRO A 95 -14.57 1.28 -15.49
C PRO A 95 -15.85 0.66 -16.05
N ILE A 96 -16.01 0.59 -17.38
CA ILE A 96 -17.21 0.03 -18.03
C ILE A 96 -17.35 -1.47 -17.73
N LYS A 97 -16.23 -2.16 -17.52
CA LYS A 97 -16.24 -3.59 -17.20
C LYS A 97 -16.57 -3.88 -15.73
N LEU A 98 -16.66 -2.87 -14.87
CA LEU A 98 -17.02 -2.97 -13.47
C LEU A 98 -18.49 -2.59 -13.27
N GLU A 99 -19.22 -3.33 -12.42
CA GLU A 99 -20.67 -3.12 -12.20
C GLU A 99 -21.06 -1.69 -11.83
N GLU A 100 -20.19 -0.95 -11.13
CA GLU A 100 -20.44 0.42 -10.67
C GLU A 100 -19.38 1.43 -11.17
N GLY A 101 -18.51 1.02 -12.11
CA GLY A 101 -17.42 1.84 -12.63
C GLY A 101 -16.49 2.43 -11.57
N PHE A 102 -15.76 3.50 -11.93
CA PHE A 102 -15.06 4.39 -10.99
C PHE A 102 -15.56 5.81 -11.23
N GLY A 103 -16.19 6.40 -10.22
CA GLY A 103 -16.58 7.81 -10.21
C GLY A 103 -15.49 8.70 -9.61
N LYS A 104 -15.71 10.02 -9.62
CA LYS A 104 -14.79 11.01 -9.04
C LYS A 104 -14.42 10.69 -7.59
N ASN A 105 -15.40 10.32 -6.77
CA ASN A 105 -15.25 10.13 -5.33
C ASN A 105 -15.04 8.66 -4.91
N THR A 106 -14.87 7.73 -5.86
CA THR A 106 -14.64 6.32 -5.52
C THR A 106 -13.40 6.19 -4.63
N THR A 107 -13.54 5.51 -3.48
CA THR A 107 -12.44 5.28 -2.53
C THR A 107 -11.54 4.15 -2.99
N LEU A 108 -10.33 4.04 -2.43
CA LEU A 108 -9.43 2.92 -2.73
C LEU A 108 -10.08 1.57 -2.35
N GLU A 109 -10.76 1.51 -1.20
CA GLU A 109 -11.56 0.36 -0.78
C GLU A 109 -12.55 -0.08 -1.85
N GLN A 110 -13.36 0.87 -2.36
CA GLN A 110 -14.37 0.58 -3.37
C GLN A 110 -13.71 0.09 -4.67
N MET A 111 -12.57 0.67 -5.07
CA MET A 111 -11.85 0.20 -6.25
C MET A 111 -11.38 -1.23 -6.09
N VAL A 112 -10.70 -1.52 -4.98
CA VAL A 112 -10.19 -2.86 -4.67
C VAL A 112 -11.34 -3.88 -4.63
N LYS A 113 -12.44 -3.57 -3.93
CA LYS A 113 -13.62 -4.46 -3.86
C LYS A 113 -14.23 -4.72 -5.23
N ARG A 114 -14.40 -3.68 -6.06
CA ARG A 114 -14.97 -3.82 -7.42
C ARG A 114 -14.08 -4.64 -8.34
N ILE A 115 -12.77 -4.41 -8.30
CA ILE A 115 -11.79 -5.20 -9.06
C ILE A 115 -11.86 -6.67 -8.60
N CYS A 116 -11.80 -6.91 -7.28
CA CYS A 116 -11.86 -8.26 -6.72
C CYS A 116 -13.11 -9.02 -7.12
N LYS A 117 -14.28 -8.37 -7.03
CA LYS A 117 -15.55 -8.94 -7.46
C LYS A 117 -15.53 -9.28 -8.95
N LYS A 118 -15.01 -8.36 -9.79
CA LYS A 118 -14.93 -8.58 -11.24
C LYS A 118 -14.00 -9.72 -11.62
N MET A 119 -12.90 -9.89 -10.89
CA MET A 119 -11.93 -10.96 -11.07
C MET A 119 -12.44 -12.31 -10.53
N ASN A 120 -13.56 -12.32 -9.82
CA ASN A 120 -14.10 -13.50 -9.12
C ASN A 120 -13.09 -14.12 -8.15
N TYR A 121 -12.33 -13.28 -7.44
CA TYR A 121 -11.40 -13.74 -6.42
C TYR A 121 -12.15 -14.32 -5.21
N SER A 122 -11.60 -15.38 -4.62
CA SER A 122 -12.13 -15.98 -3.39
C SER A 122 -12.10 -14.98 -2.24
N GLU A 123 -13.02 -15.10 -1.27
CA GLU A 123 -13.10 -14.19 -0.11
C GLU A 123 -11.74 -14.04 0.60
N LYS A 124 -11.03 -15.14 0.81
CA LYS A 124 -9.67 -15.15 1.37
C LYS A 124 -8.73 -14.25 0.56
N MET A 125 -8.76 -14.37 -0.77
CA MET A 125 -7.93 -13.55 -1.64
C MET A 125 -8.33 -12.07 -1.60
N GLN A 126 -9.63 -11.78 -1.54
CA GLN A 126 -10.10 -10.40 -1.41
C GLN A 126 -9.58 -9.74 -0.13
N ILE A 127 -9.57 -10.48 0.98
CA ILE A 127 -9.01 -10.01 2.27
C ILE A 127 -7.51 -9.76 2.12
N SER A 128 -6.76 -10.68 1.50
CA SER A 128 -5.33 -10.51 1.25
C SER A 128 -5.03 -9.29 0.38
N ILE A 129 -5.80 -9.05 -0.69
CA ILE A 129 -5.64 -7.86 -1.54
C ILE A 129 -5.99 -6.59 -0.77
N GLN A 130 -7.04 -6.60 0.05
CA GLN A 130 -7.37 -5.44 0.90
C GLN A 130 -6.25 -5.11 1.89
N GLY A 131 -5.62 -6.14 2.47
CA GLY A 131 -4.42 -5.99 3.30
C GLY A 131 -3.23 -5.43 2.52
N LEU A 132 -2.97 -5.96 1.32
CA LEU A 132 -1.92 -5.47 0.42
C LEU A 132 -2.10 -3.98 0.10
N PHE A 133 -3.31 -3.55 -0.22
CA PHE A 133 -3.60 -2.15 -0.53
C PHE A 133 -3.82 -1.26 0.70
N LEU A 134 -3.52 -1.75 1.92
CA LEU A 134 -3.67 -1.02 3.19
C LEU A 134 -5.05 -0.36 3.34
N VAL A 135 -6.10 -1.07 2.91
CA VAL A 135 -7.46 -0.52 2.81
C VAL A 135 -7.99 -0.08 4.16
N ASP A 136 -7.85 -0.92 5.19
CA ASP A 136 -8.33 -0.62 6.55
C ASP A 136 -7.60 0.59 7.14
N PHE A 137 -6.27 0.65 6.96
CA PHE A 137 -5.47 1.80 7.38
C PHE A 137 -5.95 3.08 6.68
N ARG A 138 -6.06 3.06 5.35
CA ARG A 138 -6.51 4.23 4.58
C ARG A 138 -7.89 4.70 5.01
N ASN A 139 -8.81 3.78 5.24
CA ASN A 139 -10.16 4.09 5.67
C ASN A 139 -10.17 4.74 7.06
N ALA A 140 -9.42 4.19 8.02
CA ALA A 140 -9.30 4.77 9.35
C ALA A 140 -8.80 6.22 9.30
N ILE A 141 -7.76 6.49 8.50
CA ILE A 141 -7.20 7.84 8.39
C ILE A 141 -8.18 8.80 7.70
N THR A 142 -8.78 8.38 6.58
CA THR A 142 -9.72 9.20 5.81
C THR A 142 -10.96 9.57 6.63
N GLN A 143 -11.41 8.66 7.49
CA GLN A 143 -12.58 8.85 8.35
C GLN A 143 -12.23 9.49 9.69
N GLN A 144 -10.97 9.90 9.90
CA GLN A 144 -10.47 10.45 11.17
C GLN A 144 -10.70 9.51 12.37
N GLN A 145 -10.70 8.20 12.12
CA GLN A 145 -10.85 7.16 13.13
C GLN A 145 -9.48 6.67 13.61
N TYR A 146 -8.63 7.60 14.04
CA TYR A 146 -7.31 7.27 14.60
C TYR A 146 -6.89 8.25 15.71
N ARG A 147 -5.94 7.84 16.55
CA ARG A 147 -5.28 8.68 17.56
C ARG A 147 -3.77 8.48 17.49
N ILE A 148 -3.01 9.54 17.70
CA ILE A 148 -1.55 9.49 17.82
C ILE A 148 -1.19 9.77 19.27
N ASN A 149 -0.50 8.82 19.90
CA ASN A 149 -0.05 8.92 21.29
C ASN A 149 1.34 9.58 21.34
N LYS A 150 1.73 10.11 22.51
CA LYS A 150 3.04 10.75 22.70
C LYS A 150 4.23 9.82 22.43
N SER A 151 4.02 8.52 22.60
CA SER A 151 5.00 7.48 22.27
C SER A 151 5.27 7.33 20.77
N GLY A 152 4.48 7.95 19.90
CA GLY A 152 4.50 7.70 18.45
C GLY A 152 3.64 6.49 18.04
N GLU A 153 2.88 5.90 18.95
CA GLU A 153 1.91 4.87 18.60
C GLU A 153 0.68 5.50 17.92
N ILE A 154 0.23 4.90 16.83
CA ILE A 154 -1.07 5.19 16.20
C ILE A 154 -2.07 4.10 16.57
N VAL A 155 -3.22 4.50 17.10
CA VAL A 155 -4.36 3.60 17.31
C VAL A 155 -5.42 3.90 16.27
N ILE A 156 -5.67 2.96 15.35
CA ILE A 156 -6.78 3.04 14.40
C ILE A 156 -8.03 2.37 14.95
N TYR A 157 -9.20 2.89 14.58
CA TYR A 157 -10.51 2.47 15.10
C TYR A 157 -10.57 2.40 16.64
N PRO A 158 -10.17 3.47 17.36
CA PRO A 158 -9.97 3.42 18.82
C PRO A 158 -11.23 3.11 19.63
N ASN A 159 -12.41 3.28 19.05
CA ASN A 159 -13.71 3.05 19.69
C ASN A 159 -14.37 1.73 19.26
N ASN A 160 -13.69 0.88 18.47
CA ASN A 160 -14.22 -0.39 17.99
C ASN A 160 -13.27 -1.54 18.29
N GLU A 161 -13.45 -2.18 19.45
CA GLU A 161 -12.56 -3.24 19.96
C GLU A 161 -12.40 -4.44 19.01
N LYS A 162 -13.31 -4.66 18.05
CA LYS A 162 -13.19 -5.77 17.09
C LYS A 162 -12.15 -5.53 15.98
N ILE A 163 -11.94 -4.27 15.61
CA ILE A 163 -11.08 -3.89 14.47
C ILE A 163 -10.01 -2.87 14.87
N LYS A 164 -9.97 -2.50 16.15
CA LYS A 164 -8.94 -1.64 16.74
C LYS A 164 -7.57 -2.25 16.51
N ARG A 165 -6.64 -1.44 16.04
CA ARG A 165 -5.24 -1.85 15.86
C ARG A 165 -4.30 -0.79 16.39
N HIS A 166 -3.24 -1.27 17.03
CA HIS A 166 -2.14 -0.48 17.52
C HIS A 166 -0.99 -0.62 16.53
N LEU A 167 -0.45 0.52 16.08
CA LEU A 167 0.64 0.59 15.12
C LEU A 167 1.76 1.41 15.74
N ASN A 168 2.93 0.80 15.94
CA ASN A 168 4.13 1.51 16.34
C ASN A 168 4.87 2.07 15.11
N ILE A 169 5.98 2.78 15.35
CA ILE A 169 6.78 3.40 14.28
C ILE A 169 7.31 2.37 13.28
N LYS A 170 7.69 1.17 13.75
CA LYS A 170 8.15 0.09 12.86
C LYS A 170 7.03 -0.41 11.96
N ASP A 171 5.83 -0.60 12.50
CA ASP A 171 4.66 -1.01 11.70
C ASP A 171 4.33 0.03 10.63
N LEU A 172 4.51 1.33 10.93
CA LEU A 172 4.34 2.40 9.96
C LEU A 172 5.43 2.40 8.89
N ALA A 173 6.69 2.17 9.27
CA ALA A 173 7.79 2.02 8.31
C ALA A 173 7.56 0.83 7.37
N ASP A 174 7.09 -0.30 7.90
CA ASP A 174 6.74 -1.48 7.11
C ASP A 174 5.58 -1.17 6.14
N ASN A 175 4.54 -0.46 6.59
CA ASN A 175 3.45 0.00 5.74
C ASN A 175 3.92 1.00 4.66
N SER A 176 4.86 1.90 4.99
CA SER A 176 5.47 2.83 4.04
C SER A 176 6.22 2.09 2.95
N MET A 177 7.02 1.08 3.31
CA MET A 177 7.74 0.24 2.37
C MET A 177 6.77 -0.54 1.48
N GLN A 178 5.74 -1.14 2.06
CA GLN A 178 4.68 -1.83 1.31
C GLN A 178 4.01 -0.92 0.28
N ALA A 179 3.60 0.30 0.66
CA ALA A 179 2.98 1.26 -0.25
C ALA A 179 3.94 1.70 -1.37
N ALA A 180 5.23 1.86 -1.06
CA ALA A 180 6.26 2.19 -2.04
C ALA A 180 6.48 1.06 -3.06
N GLU A 181 6.58 -0.19 -2.62
CA GLU A 181 6.78 -1.37 -3.48
C GLU A 181 5.59 -1.63 -4.41
N ILE A 182 4.35 -1.40 -3.94
CA ILE A 182 3.14 -1.48 -4.78
C ILE A 182 3.22 -0.46 -5.92
N LEU A 183 3.56 0.79 -5.60
CA LEU A 183 3.66 1.84 -6.61
C LEU A 183 4.80 1.56 -7.60
N ASP A 184 5.96 1.08 -7.13
CA ASP A 184 7.07 0.72 -8.01
C ASP A 184 6.70 -0.44 -8.95
N ALA A 185 5.98 -1.45 -8.46
CA ALA A 185 5.44 -2.52 -9.30
C ALA A 185 4.48 -1.99 -10.37
N MET A 186 3.58 -1.08 -10.01
CA MET A 186 2.66 -0.43 -10.95
C MET A 186 3.42 0.35 -12.05
N LEU A 187 4.42 1.14 -11.66
CA LEU A 187 5.23 1.92 -12.59
C LEU A 187 6.03 1.00 -13.53
N ASP A 188 6.68 -0.03 -13.01
CA ASP A 188 7.46 -0.97 -13.83
C ASP A 188 6.57 -1.78 -14.78
N TRP A 189 5.39 -2.21 -14.33
CA TRP A 189 4.39 -2.87 -15.18
C TRP A 189 3.96 -1.96 -16.34
N SER A 190 3.66 -0.67 -16.07
CA SER A 190 3.27 0.27 -17.14
C SER A 190 4.39 0.58 -18.14
N ASN A 191 5.64 0.57 -17.69
CA ASN A 191 6.81 0.76 -18.55
C ASN A 191 7.17 -0.50 -19.35
N GLY A 192 6.45 -1.60 -19.16
CA GLY A 192 6.72 -2.87 -19.84
C GLY A 192 8.02 -3.56 -19.42
N LYS A 193 8.71 -3.07 -18.37
CA LYS A 193 9.99 -3.62 -17.90
C LYS A 193 9.88 -5.05 -17.39
N THR A 194 8.69 -5.48 -16.99
CA THR A 194 8.39 -6.82 -16.47
C THR A 194 7.80 -7.77 -17.52
N ARG A 195 7.59 -7.30 -18.77
CA ARG A 195 7.07 -8.14 -19.89
C ARG A 195 8.09 -9.17 -20.40
N MET A 196 9.34 -9.10 -19.95
CA MET A 196 10.37 -10.10 -20.22
C MET A 196 10.49 -11.10 -19.07
N MET A 197 9.56 -12.07 -18.96
CA MET A 197 9.86 -13.45 -18.56
C MET A 197 8.60 -14.31 -18.65
N ASN A 198 8.48 -15.05 -19.75
CA ASN A 198 7.78 -16.33 -19.77
C ASN A 198 8.51 -17.29 -18.82
N LYS A 199 8.17 -17.26 -17.53
CA LYS A 199 8.34 -18.41 -16.62
C LYS A 199 6.98 -18.67 -15.99
N LYS A 200 6.67 -19.97 -15.83
CA LYS A 200 5.37 -20.53 -15.41
C LYS A 200 4.60 -19.60 -14.46
N PRO A 201 3.26 -19.51 -14.58
CA PRO A 201 2.46 -18.76 -13.62
C PRO A 201 2.66 -19.41 -12.25
N GLU A 202 3.49 -18.81 -11.41
CA GLU A 202 3.45 -19.07 -9.97
C GLU A 202 2.01 -18.73 -9.56
N ILE A 203 1.31 -19.74 -9.03
CA ILE A 203 -0.10 -19.60 -8.71
C ILE A 203 -0.20 -18.64 -7.53
N LEU A 204 -1.10 -17.66 -7.62
CA LEU A 204 -1.27 -16.55 -6.68
C LEU A 204 -1.45 -17.07 -5.23
N ASP A 205 -2.05 -18.26 -5.11
CA ASP A 205 -2.19 -19.02 -3.87
C ASP A 205 -0.86 -19.40 -3.19
N GLU A 206 0.21 -19.65 -3.96
CA GLU A 206 1.54 -19.94 -3.39
C GLU A 206 2.17 -18.69 -2.78
N ILE A 207 2.00 -17.52 -3.41
CA ILE A 207 2.49 -16.25 -2.87
C ILE A 207 1.67 -15.84 -1.65
N VAL A 208 0.34 -16.02 -1.68
CA VAL A 208 -0.53 -15.80 -0.52
C VAL A 208 -0.15 -16.72 0.64
N ARG A 209 0.15 -17.99 0.34
CA ARG A 209 0.62 -18.95 1.35
C ARG A 209 1.96 -18.52 1.94
N ASP A 210 2.89 -18.02 1.13
CA ASP A 210 4.18 -17.54 1.61
C ASP A 210 4.06 -16.25 2.42
N LEU A 211 3.23 -15.30 2.00
CA LEU A 211 2.87 -14.11 2.80
C LEU A 211 2.24 -14.51 4.14
N THR A 212 1.28 -15.45 4.12
CA THR A 212 0.64 -15.98 5.34
C THR A 212 1.67 -16.62 6.27
N LYS A 213 2.62 -17.39 5.73
CA LYS A 213 3.70 -18.00 6.51
C LYS A 213 4.66 -16.97 7.08
N GLN A 214 4.97 -15.90 6.36
CA GLN A 214 5.83 -14.83 6.87
C GLN A 214 5.15 -14.06 8.01
N VAL A 215 3.85 -13.77 7.89
CA VAL A 215 3.06 -13.18 8.98
C VAL A 215 3.02 -14.10 10.20
N GLN A 216 2.74 -15.39 10.01
CA GLN A 216 2.76 -16.38 11.10
C GLN A 216 4.15 -16.54 11.73
N ALA A 217 5.23 -16.46 10.95
CA ALA A 217 6.59 -16.50 11.47
C ALA A 217 6.94 -15.23 12.26
N LEU A 218 6.34 -14.09 11.92
CA LEU A 218 6.46 -12.86 12.68
C LEU A 218 5.68 -12.94 14.00
N ASP A 219 4.43 -13.41 13.98
CA ASP A 219 3.62 -13.64 15.18
C ASP A 219 4.33 -14.59 16.15
N ASN A 220 4.85 -15.72 15.66
CA ASN A 220 5.59 -16.67 16.49
C ASN A 220 6.89 -16.10 17.07
N LYS A 221 7.52 -15.12 16.40
CA LYS A 221 8.70 -14.42 16.93
C LYS A 221 8.31 -13.42 18.00
N LEU A 222 7.13 -12.81 17.90
CA LEU A 222 6.58 -11.90 18.90
C LEU A 222 6.14 -12.65 20.17
N ASP A 223 5.56 -13.84 20.02
CA ASP A 223 5.21 -14.72 21.14
C ASP A 223 6.43 -15.20 21.94
N ASN A 224 7.57 -15.43 21.27
CA ASN A 224 8.83 -15.81 21.92
C ASN A 224 9.58 -14.64 22.59
N LEU A 225 9.09 -13.41 22.43
CA LEU A 225 9.64 -12.20 23.04
C LEU A 225 8.77 -11.68 24.21
N SER A 226 7.66 -12.35 24.51
CA SER A 226 6.80 -12.12 25.68
C SER A 226 7.13 -13.10 26.80
#